data_AF-A0A139HFU0-F1
#
_entry.id   AF-A0A139HFU0-F1
#
_cell.length_a   1.000
_cell.length_b   1.000
_cell.length_c   1.000
_cell.angle_alpha   90.00
_cell.angle_beta   90.00
_cell.angle_gamma   90.00
#
_symmetry.space_group_name_H-M   'P 1'
#
loop_
_entity.id
_entity.type
_entity.pdbx_description
1 polymer ?
#
loop_
_entity_poly.entity_id
_entity_poly.type
_entity_poly.pdbx_seq_one_letter_code
_entity_poly.pdbx_strand_id
1 'polypeptide(L)'
;MPMDVLNEDDQSSSFHVQKINGSTFCIREDDAFGEHPFIYAKVHTKAPVIVLSDTGCDEPRADLQHSRFTRLRRFLEECPLACNGDKPLNPEPDKRKYIIICSHCHYDHISGITQFLEGGETQIIASAAGRDFIESDLDTHGLFNFVDRAAPWYQVTKWVQAFEKLWWHIDASRKLDLGITFIHTPGHTPDSLAFYDHKEMHLYVGDSLYEEGKDNMAIIWPPQGSMIEWAFSMQKLQYFVKSENARALAKAKIDTEAESDDDLDVVEQRVKLAAGHQTHSADAEEILGRLEKLFVKALRNELPVTKKEFHLNEAYYTWREVGWGMHFSAPARLMDEARSFFRGTGMVEKGWSFSLSLPGHDGSPNGVELETHPTAQKLAARAKEFMSEIQNLTPGKDLESRLNREYGPGNAYYEDFCKYIKQGLDEGWISLPSASNLYMSLTAVYFDSQPEYSGQYHKHPYGEINCVVPIDEGFELEGLPEGFWQGAGWTSLGPGTHHYPRARGGRGVAFFFLPSGRIAYDARPGEPQPVSI
;
A
#
# COMPACT_ATOMS: atom_id res chain seq x y z
N MET A 1 -0.18 -2.55 -61.97
CA MET A 1 0.91 -2.76 -61.00
C MET A 1 0.42 -3.82 -60.02
N PRO A 2 1.18 -4.87 -59.71
CA PRO A 2 0.75 -5.83 -58.70
C PRO A 2 0.66 -5.12 -57.35
N MET A 3 -0.32 -5.50 -56.53
CA MET A 3 -0.40 -5.03 -55.15
C MET A 3 0.86 -5.46 -54.42
N ASP A 4 1.61 -4.48 -53.90
CA ASP A 4 2.70 -4.73 -53.00
C ASP A 4 2.15 -5.48 -51.79
N VAL A 5 2.60 -6.72 -51.64
CA VAL A 5 2.44 -7.51 -50.43
C VAL A 5 3.24 -6.76 -49.37
N LEU A 6 2.55 -6.13 -48.42
CA LEU A 6 3.17 -5.52 -47.24
C LEU A 6 4.01 -6.61 -46.56
N ASN A 7 5.32 -6.40 -46.47
CA ASN A 7 6.24 -7.28 -45.73
C ASN A 7 5.75 -7.44 -44.29
N GLU A 8 5.78 -8.65 -43.76
CA GLU A 8 5.46 -8.97 -42.35
C GLU A 8 6.32 -8.17 -41.33
N ASP A 9 7.40 -7.53 -41.78
CA ASP A 9 8.29 -6.68 -40.96
C ASP A 9 7.69 -5.33 -40.50
N ASP A 10 6.63 -4.82 -41.16
CA ASP A 10 6.15 -3.44 -40.97
C ASP A 10 5.38 -3.19 -39.64
N GLN A 11 5.07 -4.25 -38.89
CA GLN A 11 4.41 -4.21 -37.57
C GLN A 11 5.23 -4.81 -36.42
N SER A 12 6.50 -5.16 -36.65
CA SER A 12 7.37 -5.75 -35.61
C SER A 12 7.50 -4.84 -34.36
N SER A 13 7.32 -5.40 -33.17
CA SER A 13 7.39 -4.67 -31.90
C SER A 13 7.91 -5.56 -30.78
N SER A 14 8.66 -4.98 -29.84
CA SER A 14 8.98 -5.59 -28.55
C SER A 14 7.86 -5.43 -27.50
N PHE A 15 6.71 -4.88 -27.88
CA PHE A 15 5.59 -4.66 -26.99
C PHE A 15 4.36 -5.44 -27.48
N HIS A 16 3.69 -6.10 -26.54
CA HIS A 16 2.41 -6.75 -26.76
C HIS A 16 1.35 -6.08 -25.91
N VAL A 17 0.22 -5.69 -26.53
CA VAL A 17 -0.82 -4.94 -25.85
C VAL A 17 -2.17 -5.63 -25.89
N GLN A 18 -2.91 -5.52 -24.80
CA GLN A 18 -4.30 -5.92 -24.72
C GLN A 18 -5.11 -4.91 -23.91
N LYS A 19 -6.39 -4.76 -24.26
CA LYS A 19 -7.32 -3.93 -23.49
C LYS A 19 -7.89 -4.77 -22.35
N ILE A 20 -7.74 -4.30 -21.10
CA ILE A 20 -8.11 -5.08 -19.90
C ILE A 20 -9.41 -4.62 -19.24
N ASN A 21 -9.86 -3.39 -19.53
CA ASN A 21 -11.13 -2.85 -19.05
C ASN A 21 -11.62 -1.70 -19.96
N GLY A 22 -12.55 -0.87 -19.52
CA GLY A 22 -13.17 0.17 -20.34
C GLY A 22 -12.18 1.22 -20.87
N SER A 23 -11.11 1.50 -20.14
CA SER A 23 -10.17 2.59 -20.45
C SER A 23 -8.67 2.28 -20.30
N THR A 24 -8.30 1.10 -19.79
CA THR A 24 -6.90 0.72 -19.56
C THR A 24 -6.45 -0.40 -20.49
N PHE A 25 -5.21 -0.25 -20.96
CA PHE A 25 -4.47 -1.25 -21.73
C PHE A 25 -3.30 -1.78 -20.89
N CYS A 26 -3.08 -3.09 -20.93
CA CYS A 26 -1.89 -3.74 -20.38
C CYS A 26 -0.92 -3.99 -21.53
N ILE A 27 0.31 -3.50 -21.38
CA ILE A 27 1.40 -3.59 -22.35
C ILE A 27 2.49 -4.43 -21.70
N ARG A 28 2.82 -5.58 -22.30
CA ARG A 28 3.93 -6.45 -21.90
C ARG A 28 5.14 -6.15 -22.78
N GLU A 29 6.29 -5.88 -22.18
CA GLU A 29 7.55 -5.77 -22.90
C GLU A 29 8.23 -7.15 -23.07
N ASP A 30 8.86 -7.40 -24.23
CA ASP A 30 9.77 -8.51 -24.47
C ASP A 30 11.21 -7.98 -24.42
N ASP A 31 11.75 -7.95 -23.21
CA ASP A 31 13.02 -7.32 -22.85
C ASP A 31 14.20 -8.32 -22.84
N ALA A 32 15.41 -7.77 -22.77
CA ALA A 32 16.65 -8.54 -22.75
C ALA A 32 16.96 -9.23 -21.40
N PHE A 33 16.28 -8.84 -20.32
CA PHE A 33 16.53 -9.33 -18.95
C PHE A 33 15.58 -10.48 -18.57
N GLY A 34 14.49 -10.65 -19.31
CA GLY A 34 13.48 -11.67 -19.04
C GLY A 34 12.50 -11.27 -17.94
N GLU A 35 12.39 -9.97 -17.63
CA GLU A 35 11.47 -9.46 -16.61
C GLU A 35 10.03 -9.44 -17.12
N HIS A 36 9.84 -9.24 -18.43
CA HIS A 36 8.54 -9.16 -19.08
C HIS A 36 7.55 -8.21 -18.38
N PRO A 37 7.95 -6.97 -18.04
CA PRO A 37 7.14 -6.08 -17.22
C PRO A 37 5.82 -5.72 -17.90
N PHE A 38 4.80 -5.53 -17.07
CA PHE A 38 3.50 -5.00 -17.43
C PHE A 38 3.44 -3.51 -17.14
N ILE A 39 3.20 -2.76 -18.20
CA ILE A 39 2.99 -1.32 -18.22
C ILE A 39 1.50 -1.08 -18.46
N TYR A 40 0.88 -0.21 -17.67
CA TYR A 40 -0.55 0.07 -17.80
C TYR A 40 -0.79 1.46 -18.37
N ALA A 41 -1.49 1.55 -19.51
CA ALA A 41 -1.85 2.81 -20.14
C ALA A 41 -3.37 3.05 -20.03
N LYS A 42 -3.77 3.95 -19.12
CA LYS A 42 -5.17 4.41 -19.00
C LYS A 42 -5.40 5.62 -19.89
N VAL A 43 -6.23 5.45 -20.92
CA VAL A 43 -6.69 6.53 -21.79
C VAL A 43 -7.85 7.23 -21.11
N HIS A 44 -7.58 8.37 -20.47
CA HIS A 44 -8.61 9.08 -19.71
C HIS A 44 -9.63 9.76 -20.65
N THR A 45 -10.92 9.66 -20.31
CA THR A 45 -12.01 10.09 -21.22
C THR A 45 -12.46 11.54 -21.02
N LYS A 46 -12.17 12.16 -19.86
CA LYS A 46 -12.59 13.55 -19.55
C LYS A 46 -11.44 14.57 -19.61
N ALA A 47 -10.28 14.21 -19.06
CA ALA A 47 -9.02 14.94 -19.24
C ALA A 47 -8.24 14.46 -20.48
N PRO A 48 -7.51 15.37 -21.17
CA PRO A 48 -6.63 15.04 -22.29
C PRO A 48 -5.29 14.46 -21.79
N VAL A 49 -5.35 13.29 -21.15
CA VAL A 49 -4.18 12.64 -20.55
C VAL A 49 -4.21 11.13 -20.77
N ILE A 50 -3.02 10.53 -20.86
CA ILE A 50 -2.79 9.10 -20.62
C ILE A 50 -2.09 8.99 -19.27
N VAL A 51 -2.70 8.23 -18.35
CA VAL A 51 -2.03 7.84 -17.10
C VAL A 51 -1.31 6.53 -17.36
N LEU A 52 0.01 6.57 -17.30
CA LEU A 52 0.88 5.43 -17.47
C LEU A 52 1.33 4.94 -16.09
N SER A 53 1.24 3.64 -15.83
CA SER A 53 1.95 2.99 -14.73
C SER A 53 3.23 2.39 -15.30
N ASP A 54 4.36 2.88 -14.81
CA ASP A 54 5.70 2.42 -15.17
C ASP A 54 6.05 2.59 -16.67
N THR A 55 7.27 2.22 -17.05
CA THR A 55 7.86 2.52 -18.37
C THR A 55 8.71 1.39 -18.95
N GLY A 56 8.81 0.26 -18.25
CA GLY A 56 9.53 -0.91 -18.75
C GLY A 56 11.04 -0.84 -18.56
N CYS A 57 11.70 -1.88 -19.09
CA CYS A 57 13.15 -2.08 -19.09
C CYS A 57 13.85 -1.21 -20.14
N ASP A 58 13.16 -0.78 -21.20
CA ASP A 58 13.74 0.02 -22.29
C ASP A 58 14.97 -0.65 -22.93
N GLU A 59 14.89 -1.97 -23.08
CA GLU A 59 15.94 -2.80 -23.65
C GLU A 59 15.29 -4.05 -24.27
N PRO A 60 14.93 -4.02 -25.57
CA PRO A 60 14.29 -5.15 -26.21
C PRO A 60 15.22 -6.35 -26.30
N ARG A 61 14.67 -7.57 -26.31
CA ARG A 61 15.45 -8.79 -26.55
C ARG A 61 16.28 -8.68 -27.84
N ALA A 62 17.43 -9.36 -27.89
CA ALA A 62 18.43 -9.22 -28.95
C ALA A 62 17.87 -9.37 -30.39
N ASP A 63 16.93 -10.28 -30.61
CA ASP A 63 16.27 -10.52 -31.90
C ASP A 63 15.20 -9.46 -32.25
N LEU A 64 14.76 -8.68 -31.27
CA LEU A 64 13.77 -7.62 -31.41
C LEU A 64 14.39 -6.22 -31.48
N GLN A 65 15.71 -6.07 -31.35
CA GLN A 65 16.41 -4.77 -31.40
C GLN A 65 16.17 -3.98 -32.69
N HIS A 66 15.86 -4.67 -33.80
CA HIS A 66 15.56 -4.06 -35.09
C HIS A 66 14.06 -3.93 -35.38
N SER A 67 13.20 -4.27 -34.41
CA SER A 67 11.76 -4.08 -34.54
C SER A 67 11.42 -2.60 -34.72
N ARG A 68 10.33 -2.31 -35.43
CA ARG A 68 9.87 -0.94 -35.67
C ARG A 68 9.58 -0.20 -34.36
N PHE A 69 8.98 -0.89 -33.39
CA PHE A 69 8.59 -0.34 -32.10
C PHE A 69 9.34 -1.02 -30.95
N THR A 70 10.49 -0.44 -30.61
CA THR A 70 11.34 -0.81 -29.45
C THR A 70 11.36 0.24 -28.35
N ARG A 71 10.74 1.41 -28.58
CA ARG A 71 10.63 2.51 -27.63
C ARG A 71 9.16 2.68 -27.24
N LEU A 72 8.85 2.60 -25.95
CA LEU A 72 7.48 2.65 -25.43
C LEU A 72 6.72 3.89 -25.89
N ARG A 73 7.32 5.10 -25.81
CA ARG A 73 6.62 6.32 -26.22
C ARG A 73 6.22 6.28 -27.70
N ARG A 74 7.15 5.86 -28.56
CA ARG A 74 6.89 5.71 -29.99
C ARG A 74 5.82 4.65 -30.25
N PHE A 75 5.85 3.53 -29.53
CA PHE A 75 4.81 2.51 -29.61
C PHE A 75 3.41 3.09 -29.29
N LEU A 76 3.29 3.88 -28.21
CA LEU A 76 2.03 4.52 -27.83
C LEU A 76 1.52 5.52 -28.86
N GLU A 77 2.42 6.25 -29.53
CA GLU A 77 2.09 7.36 -30.43
C GLU A 77 1.88 6.93 -31.89
N GLU A 78 2.54 5.87 -32.34
CA GLU A 78 2.60 5.49 -33.75
C GLU A 78 2.10 4.07 -34.07
N CYS A 79 2.03 3.15 -33.10
CA CYS A 79 1.68 1.76 -33.40
C CYS A 79 0.17 1.57 -33.62
N PRO A 80 -0.30 1.06 -34.77
CA PRO A 80 -1.71 0.75 -34.97
C PRO A 80 -2.11 -0.49 -34.15
N LEU A 81 -3.07 -0.34 -33.23
CA LEU A 81 -3.44 -1.42 -32.31
C LEU A 81 -4.84 -1.97 -32.63
N ALA A 82 -4.93 -3.26 -32.94
CA ALA A 82 -6.21 -3.93 -33.21
C ALA A 82 -7.20 -3.79 -32.04
N CYS A 83 -6.71 -3.89 -30.79
CA CYS A 83 -7.53 -3.70 -29.58
C CYS A 83 -7.98 -2.23 -29.35
N ASN A 84 -7.58 -1.31 -30.22
CA ASN A 84 -7.95 0.11 -30.22
C ASN A 84 -8.45 0.58 -31.60
N GLY A 85 -9.00 -0.33 -32.42
CA GLY A 85 -9.54 0.00 -33.74
C GLY A 85 -8.49 0.49 -34.73
N ASP A 86 -7.32 -0.17 -34.73
CA ASP A 86 -6.17 0.07 -35.61
C ASP A 86 -5.59 1.49 -35.47
N LYS A 87 -5.73 2.09 -34.29
CA LYS A 87 -5.18 3.41 -33.95
C LYS A 87 -4.16 3.31 -32.81
N PRO A 88 -3.11 4.14 -32.82
CA PRO A 88 -2.26 4.33 -31.65
C PRO A 88 -3.06 4.79 -30.43
N LEU A 89 -2.51 4.57 -29.23
CA LEU A 89 -3.13 5.05 -28.00
C LEU A 89 -3.04 6.58 -27.89
N ASN A 90 -2.00 7.19 -28.45
CA ASN A 90 -1.77 8.63 -28.43
C ASN A 90 -1.35 9.22 -29.79
N PRO A 91 -2.20 9.23 -30.82
CA PRO A 91 -1.84 9.71 -32.15
C PRO A 91 -1.60 11.24 -32.24
N GLU A 92 -1.94 11.99 -31.19
CA GLU A 92 -1.80 13.45 -31.13
C GLU A 92 -1.17 13.89 -29.80
N PRO A 93 0.13 13.60 -29.56
CA PRO A 93 0.79 13.83 -28.27
C PRO A 93 0.84 15.31 -27.84
N ASP A 94 0.71 16.24 -28.79
CA ASP A 94 0.55 17.67 -28.50
C ASP A 94 -0.77 17.99 -27.79
N LYS A 95 -1.82 17.20 -28.06
CA LYS A 95 -3.17 17.39 -27.50
C LYS A 95 -3.42 16.56 -26.26
N ARG A 96 -2.70 15.45 -26.06
CA ARG A 96 -2.90 14.53 -24.94
C ARG A 96 -1.56 14.21 -24.28
N LYS A 97 -1.42 14.63 -23.03
CA LYS A 97 -0.17 14.55 -22.25
C LYS A 97 -0.05 13.23 -21.49
N TYR A 98 1.12 12.98 -20.91
CA TYR A 98 1.37 11.83 -20.05
C TYR A 98 1.46 12.23 -18.57
N ILE A 99 0.89 11.38 -17.72
CA ILE A 99 1.23 11.29 -16.30
C ILE A 99 1.82 9.91 -16.09
N ILE A 100 3.00 9.81 -15.52
CA ILE A 100 3.67 8.54 -15.21
C ILE A 100 3.61 8.34 -13.70
N ILE A 101 3.02 7.23 -13.28
CA ILE A 101 3.04 6.74 -11.91
C ILE A 101 4.14 5.68 -11.86
N CYS A 102 5.21 5.95 -11.12
CA CYS A 102 6.21 4.94 -10.80
C CYS A 102 5.69 4.11 -9.62
N SER A 103 5.42 2.83 -9.86
CA SER A 103 5.04 1.91 -8.78
C SER A 103 6.19 1.67 -7.82
N HIS A 104 7.43 1.62 -8.31
CA HIS A 104 8.67 1.72 -7.55
C HIS A 104 9.87 1.97 -8.50
N CYS A 105 11.07 2.09 -7.94
CA CYS A 105 12.25 2.58 -8.65
C CYS A 105 13.09 1.53 -9.41
N HIS A 106 12.69 0.27 -9.46
CA HIS A 106 13.46 -0.75 -10.18
C HIS A 106 13.52 -0.50 -11.69
N TYR A 107 14.60 -0.99 -12.30
CA TYR A 107 14.94 -0.73 -13.70
C TYR A 107 13.84 -1.16 -14.69
N ASP A 108 13.13 -2.24 -14.42
CA ASP A 108 12.01 -2.75 -15.23
C ASP A 108 10.74 -1.91 -15.10
N HIS A 109 10.71 -0.95 -14.16
CA HIS A 109 9.63 0.02 -14.00
C HIS A 109 9.98 1.40 -14.55
N ILE A 110 11.22 1.85 -14.47
CA ILE A 110 11.56 3.26 -14.75
C ILE A 110 12.57 3.50 -15.88
N SER A 111 13.18 2.47 -16.48
CA SER A 111 14.24 2.67 -17.49
C SER A 111 13.76 3.51 -18.69
N GLY A 112 12.51 3.32 -19.12
CA GLY A 112 11.94 4.03 -20.26
C GLY A 112 11.55 5.48 -20.00
N ILE A 113 11.68 5.99 -18.77
CA ILE A 113 11.10 7.29 -18.36
C ILE A 113 11.67 8.49 -19.13
N THR A 114 12.94 8.42 -19.54
CA THR A 114 13.61 9.50 -20.28
C THR A 114 12.94 9.81 -21.62
N GLN A 115 12.27 8.84 -22.23
CA GLN A 115 11.50 9.01 -23.47
C GLN A 115 10.39 10.06 -23.32
N PHE A 116 9.86 10.21 -22.12
CA PHE A 116 8.71 11.07 -21.83
C PHE A 116 9.11 12.46 -21.32
N LEU A 117 10.41 12.75 -21.17
CA LEU A 117 10.88 14.06 -20.71
C LEU A 117 10.88 15.11 -21.83
N GLU A 118 10.88 14.68 -23.09
CA GLU A 118 10.80 15.59 -24.23
C GLU A 118 9.51 16.42 -24.17
N GLY A 119 9.69 17.75 -24.20
CA GLY A 119 8.63 18.75 -24.05
C GLY A 119 8.51 19.32 -22.62
N GLY A 120 9.04 18.66 -21.59
CA GLY A 120 9.07 19.17 -20.22
C GLY A 120 7.70 19.24 -19.51
N GLU A 121 6.67 18.59 -20.07
CA GLU A 121 5.29 18.68 -19.59
C GLU A 121 4.80 17.43 -18.85
N THR A 122 5.57 16.34 -18.88
CA THR A 122 5.17 15.06 -18.26
C THR A 122 5.23 15.16 -16.75
N GLN A 123 4.14 14.77 -16.10
CA GLN A 123 4.12 14.62 -14.65
C GLN A 123 4.68 13.25 -14.27
N ILE A 124 5.63 13.20 -13.34
CA ILE A 124 6.21 11.97 -12.80
C ILE A 124 5.86 11.90 -11.33
N ILE A 125 5.15 10.83 -10.96
CA ILE A 125 4.60 10.59 -9.64
C ILE A 125 5.34 9.42 -8.99
N ALA A 126 5.77 9.62 -7.75
CA ALA A 126 6.35 8.55 -6.92
C ALA A 126 5.86 8.66 -5.47
N SER A 127 6.01 7.58 -4.70
CA SER A 127 5.62 7.53 -3.30
C SER A 127 6.44 8.49 -2.44
N ALA A 128 5.77 9.37 -1.69
CA ALA A 128 6.46 10.21 -0.72
C ALA A 128 7.13 9.40 0.41
N ALA A 129 6.68 8.16 0.68
CA ALA A 129 7.26 7.31 1.73
C ALA A 129 8.68 6.81 1.38
N GLY A 130 9.00 6.69 0.09
CA GLY A 130 10.31 6.24 -0.39
C GLY A 130 11.14 7.33 -1.03
N ARG A 131 10.86 8.61 -0.73
CA ARG A 131 11.62 9.73 -1.31
C ARG A 131 13.11 9.62 -1.04
N ASP A 132 13.49 9.44 0.23
CA ASP A 132 14.89 9.33 0.63
C ASP A 132 15.55 8.07 0.01
N PHE A 133 14.76 7.00 -0.18
CA PHE A 133 15.23 5.78 -0.82
C PHE A 133 15.62 6.04 -2.28
N ILE A 134 14.77 6.72 -3.06
CA ILE A 134 15.06 7.09 -4.45
C ILE A 134 16.20 8.12 -4.55
N GLU A 135 16.16 9.19 -3.74
CA GLU A 135 17.09 10.31 -3.86
C GLU A 135 18.52 10.01 -3.35
N SER A 136 18.71 8.96 -2.53
CA SER A 136 20.00 8.65 -1.92
C SER A 136 20.96 7.87 -2.82
N ASP A 137 20.49 6.83 -3.51
CA ASP A 137 21.31 5.97 -4.38
C ASP A 137 20.43 5.19 -5.37
N LEU A 138 19.96 5.87 -6.41
CA LEU A 138 19.06 5.27 -7.39
C LEU A 138 19.73 4.14 -8.20
N ASP A 139 21.01 4.23 -8.50
CA ASP A 139 21.72 3.19 -9.28
C ASP A 139 21.73 1.84 -8.53
N THR A 140 21.89 1.87 -7.21
CA THR A 140 21.80 0.66 -6.37
C THR A 140 20.35 0.27 -6.08
N HIS A 141 19.52 1.21 -5.62
CA HIS A 141 18.15 0.93 -5.19
C HIS A 141 17.22 0.56 -6.33
N GLY A 142 17.46 1.09 -7.53
CA GLY A 142 16.75 0.73 -8.76
C GLY A 142 17.31 -0.51 -9.45
N LEU A 143 18.29 -1.21 -8.85
CA LEU A 143 18.96 -2.39 -9.40
C LEU A 143 19.67 -2.15 -10.75
N PHE A 144 19.98 -0.92 -11.12
CA PHE A 144 20.71 -0.60 -12.35
C PHE A 144 22.13 -1.16 -12.33
N ASN A 145 22.83 -1.05 -11.19
CA ASN A 145 24.14 -1.66 -10.98
C ASN A 145 24.13 -3.19 -11.14
N PHE A 146 23.00 -3.85 -10.87
CA PHE A 146 22.87 -5.30 -11.01
C PHE A 146 22.81 -5.74 -12.48
N VAL A 147 22.18 -4.92 -13.33
CA VAL A 147 22.06 -5.17 -14.78
C VAL A 147 23.12 -4.45 -15.62
N ASP A 148 24.16 -3.91 -14.97
CA ASP A 148 25.26 -3.16 -15.61
C ASP A 148 24.76 -1.98 -16.47
N ARG A 149 23.81 -1.21 -15.93
CA ARG A 149 23.28 0.01 -16.55
C ARG A 149 23.38 1.18 -15.58
N ALA A 150 23.30 2.39 -16.15
CA ALA A 150 23.13 3.62 -15.37
C ALA A 150 21.64 3.89 -15.16
N ALA A 151 21.29 4.40 -13.99
CA ALA A 151 19.94 4.87 -13.72
C ALA A 151 19.55 6.00 -14.70
N PRO A 152 18.29 6.04 -15.18
CA PRO A 152 17.81 7.12 -16.02
C PRO A 152 17.76 8.42 -15.22
N TRP A 153 18.08 9.54 -15.87
CA TRP A 153 17.87 10.85 -15.27
C TRP A 153 16.41 11.28 -15.40
N TYR A 154 15.78 11.65 -14.29
CA TYR A 154 14.46 12.28 -14.25
C TYR A 154 14.27 13.04 -12.93
N GLN A 155 13.20 13.83 -12.85
CA GLN A 155 12.78 14.48 -11.62
C GLN A 155 11.35 14.06 -11.28
N VAL A 156 11.13 13.55 -10.06
CA VAL A 156 9.78 13.34 -9.53
C VAL A 156 9.12 14.70 -9.38
N THR A 157 8.08 14.96 -10.15
CA THR A 157 7.36 16.24 -10.11
C THR A 157 6.28 16.25 -9.02
N LYS A 158 5.88 15.06 -8.53
CA LYS A 158 4.91 14.93 -7.43
C LYS A 158 5.20 13.72 -6.55
N TRP A 159 5.55 14.00 -5.30
CA TRP A 159 5.61 13.02 -4.23
C TRP A 159 4.21 12.88 -3.61
N VAL A 160 3.52 11.76 -3.87
CA VAL A 160 2.14 11.56 -3.41
C VAL A 160 2.09 11.03 -1.99
N GLN A 161 1.15 11.55 -1.19
CA GLN A 161 0.85 11.03 0.14
C GLN A 161 -0.07 9.80 0.07
N ALA A 162 -0.12 9.02 1.15
CA ALA A 162 -1.04 7.90 1.24
C ALA A 162 -2.50 8.39 1.11
N PHE A 163 -3.31 7.66 0.31
CA PHE A 163 -4.70 7.99 -0.02
C PHE A 163 -4.92 9.33 -0.73
N GLU A 164 -3.85 9.95 -1.23
CA GLU A 164 -3.98 11.14 -2.07
C GLU A 164 -4.71 10.79 -3.38
N LYS A 165 -5.54 11.71 -3.87
CA LYS A 165 -6.21 11.59 -5.17
C LYS A 165 -5.36 12.19 -6.29
N LEU A 166 -5.44 11.59 -7.47
CA LEU A 166 -4.82 12.16 -8.66
C LEU A 166 -5.70 13.28 -9.25
N TRP A 167 -5.10 14.45 -9.42
CA TRP A 167 -5.76 15.64 -9.97
C TRP A 167 -5.12 16.07 -11.29
N TRP A 168 -5.96 16.35 -12.29
CA TRP A 168 -5.55 17.05 -13.50
C TRP A 168 -5.75 18.56 -13.33
N HIS A 169 -4.68 19.33 -13.42
CA HIS A 169 -4.73 20.78 -13.34
C HIS A 169 -5.04 21.37 -14.71
N ILE A 170 -6.19 22.03 -14.83
CA ILE A 170 -6.60 22.72 -16.06
C ILE A 170 -5.99 24.13 -16.09
N ASP A 171 -6.02 24.80 -14.94
CA ASP A 171 -5.35 26.07 -14.68
C ASP A 171 -5.08 26.22 -13.17
N ALA A 172 -4.61 27.39 -12.73
CA ALA A 172 -4.26 27.66 -11.34
C ALA A 172 -5.43 27.49 -10.34
N SER A 173 -6.67 27.60 -10.81
CA SER A 173 -7.88 27.58 -9.97
C SER A 173 -8.74 26.32 -10.18
N ARG A 174 -8.64 25.67 -11.34
CA ARG A 174 -9.47 24.52 -11.72
C ARG A 174 -8.65 23.26 -11.81
N LYS A 175 -9.14 22.23 -11.12
CA LYS A 175 -8.63 20.86 -11.19
C LYS A 175 -9.77 19.86 -11.38
N LEU A 176 -9.48 18.76 -12.04
CA LEU A 176 -10.39 17.64 -12.27
C LEU A 176 -9.88 16.40 -11.52
N ASP A 177 -10.76 15.77 -10.73
CA ASP A 177 -10.48 14.47 -10.11
C ASP A 177 -10.40 13.41 -11.23
N LEU A 178 -9.26 12.73 -11.35
CA LEU A 178 -9.06 11.67 -12.35
C LEU A 178 -9.60 10.30 -11.87
N GLY A 179 -10.18 10.23 -10.67
CA GLY A 179 -10.78 9.01 -10.12
C GLY A 179 -9.75 7.96 -9.74
N ILE A 180 -8.52 8.37 -9.44
CA ILE A 180 -7.42 7.51 -9.00
C ILE A 180 -7.00 7.89 -7.58
N THR A 181 -6.83 6.90 -6.70
CA THR A 181 -6.32 7.07 -5.34
C THR A 181 -5.03 6.29 -5.15
N PHE A 182 -4.01 6.94 -4.59
CA PHE A 182 -2.71 6.34 -4.30
C PHE A 182 -2.71 5.62 -2.94
N ILE A 183 -2.07 4.47 -2.86
CA ILE A 183 -1.96 3.67 -1.65
C ILE A 183 -0.50 3.27 -1.49
N HIS A 184 0.20 3.80 -0.48
CA HIS A 184 1.58 3.39 -0.21
C HIS A 184 1.61 1.93 0.20
N THR A 185 2.51 1.14 -0.38
CA THR A 185 2.64 -0.30 -0.10
C THR A 185 4.11 -0.66 0.16
N PRO A 186 4.80 0.00 1.11
CA PRO A 186 6.19 -0.31 1.39
C PRO A 186 6.33 -1.78 1.78
N GLY A 187 7.41 -2.40 1.30
CA GLY A 187 7.74 -3.78 1.65
C GLY A 187 8.46 -4.55 0.55
N HIS A 188 7.99 -4.52 -0.69
CA HIS A 188 8.81 -5.00 -1.83
C HIS A 188 10.05 -4.11 -1.92
N THR A 189 9.81 -2.80 -2.01
CA THR A 189 10.78 -1.74 -1.75
C THR A 189 10.17 -0.70 -0.80
N PRO A 190 10.98 0.16 -0.16
CA PRO A 190 10.48 1.27 0.65
C PRO A 190 9.61 2.29 -0.13
N ASP A 191 9.82 2.43 -1.44
CA ASP A 191 9.11 3.37 -2.31
C ASP A 191 7.88 2.78 -3.02
N SER A 192 7.57 1.51 -2.77
CA SER A 192 6.45 0.81 -3.40
C SER A 192 5.10 1.54 -3.24
N LEU A 193 4.41 1.69 -4.36
CA LEU A 193 3.19 2.48 -4.55
C LEU A 193 2.15 1.69 -5.35
N ALA A 194 1.01 1.43 -4.74
CA ALA A 194 -0.19 0.99 -5.42
C ALA A 194 -1.09 2.19 -5.77
N PHE A 195 -2.00 1.99 -6.72
CA PHE A 195 -3.09 2.93 -6.97
C PHE A 195 -4.37 2.21 -7.37
N TYR A 196 -5.50 2.82 -7.05
CA TYR A 196 -6.83 2.29 -7.33
C TYR A 196 -7.59 3.21 -8.27
N ASP A 197 -8.09 2.64 -9.37
CA ASP A 197 -8.99 3.28 -10.32
C ASP A 197 -10.44 3.02 -9.91
N HIS A 198 -11.09 4.05 -9.37
CA HIS A 198 -12.46 3.95 -8.86
C HIS A 198 -13.48 3.63 -9.93
N LYS A 199 -13.27 4.09 -11.17
CA LYS A 199 -14.23 3.87 -12.26
C LYS A 199 -14.18 2.43 -12.74
N GLU A 200 -12.98 1.91 -12.94
CA GLU A 200 -12.77 0.57 -13.46
C GLU A 200 -12.80 -0.51 -12.35
N MET A 201 -12.86 -0.08 -11.07
CA MET A 201 -12.68 -0.93 -9.89
C MET A 201 -11.44 -1.83 -10.01
N HIS A 202 -10.30 -1.21 -10.29
CA HIS A 202 -9.06 -1.93 -10.58
C HIS A 202 -7.91 -1.39 -9.73
N LEU A 203 -7.28 -2.28 -8.97
CA LEU A 203 -6.13 -2.02 -8.10
C LEU A 203 -4.84 -2.43 -8.82
N TYR A 204 -3.87 -1.53 -8.90
CA TYR A 204 -2.56 -1.75 -9.50
C TYR A 204 -1.50 -1.73 -8.40
N VAL A 205 -0.68 -2.77 -8.30
CA VAL A 205 0.20 -2.99 -7.11
C VAL A 205 1.69 -3.08 -7.40
N GLY A 206 2.10 -2.86 -8.66
CA GLY A 206 3.48 -3.11 -9.10
C GLY A 206 3.93 -4.53 -8.72
N ASP A 207 5.14 -4.64 -8.19
CA ASP A 207 5.73 -5.93 -7.82
C ASP A 207 5.36 -6.43 -6.44
N SER A 208 4.46 -5.73 -5.74
CA SER A 208 4.07 -6.12 -4.39
C SER A 208 3.52 -7.55 -4.34
N LEU A 209 2.83 -8.01 -5.39
CA LEU A 209 2.40 -9.40 -5.52
C LEU A 209 2.04 -9.72 -6.97
N TYR A 210 2.18 -10.97 -7.38
CA TYR A 210 1.64 -11.50 -8.63
C TYR A 210 1.59 -13.03 -8.58
N GLU A 211 0.76 -13.61 -9.44
CA GLU A 211 0.77 -15.05 -9.74
C GLU A 211 2.03 -15.44 -10.51
N GLU A 212 2.44 -16.71 -10.39
CA GLU A 212 3.62 -17.20 -11.10
C GLU A 212 3.46 -17.24 -12.62
N GLY A 213 2.22 -17.32 -13.09
CA GLY A 213 1.86 -17.25 -14.50
C GLY A 213 2.56 -18.30 -15.37
N LYS A 214 2.64 -18.02 -16.67
CA LYS A 214 3.27 -18.92 -17.65
C LYS A 214 4.80 -18.95 -17.55
N ASP A 215 5.39 -17.85 -17.07
CA ASP A 215 6.84 -17.68 -17.00
C ASP A 215 7.41 -18.18 -15.66
N ASN A 216 6.56 -18.73 -14.76
CA ASN A 216 6.93 -19.26 -13.44
C ASN A 216 7.67 -18.24 -12.56
N MET A 217 7.24 -16.98 -12.58
CA MET A 217 7.90 -15.91 -11.84
C MET A 217 7.61 -16.00 -10.34
N ALA A 218 8.64 -15.81 -9.52
CA ALA A 218 8.48 -15.68 -8.08
C ALA A 218 8.14 -14.23 -7.74
N ILE A 219 7.38 -13.99 -6.67
CA ILE A 219 7.38 -12.67 -6.03
C ILE A 219 8.78 -12.50 -5.42
N ILE A 220 9.57 -11.58 -5.96
CA ILE A 220 10.99 -11.38 -5.63
C ILE A 220 11.15 -10.22 -4.65
N TRP A 221 11.99 -10.37 -3.62
CA TRP A 221 12.42 -9.23 -2.78
C TRP A 221 13.88 -8.84 -3.05
N PRO A 222 14.18 -7.55 -3.25
CA PRO A 222 15.55 -7.06 -3.22
C PRO A 222 16.10 -7.07 -1.77
N PRO A 223 17.42 -6.91 -1.58
CA PRO A 223 18.02 -6.83 -0.24
C PRO A 223 17.45 -5.71 0.65
N GLN A 224 16.95 -4.64 0.03
CA GLN A 224 16.36 -3.48 0.68
C GLN A 224 14.86 -3.65 1.01
N GLY A 225 14.26 -4.78 0.62
CA GLY A 225 12.88 -5.10 0.94
C GLY A 225 12.66 -5.44 2.42
N SER A 226 11.38 -5.50 2.81
CA SER A 226 10.93 -5.88 4.15
C SER A 226 9.66 -6.71 4.06
N MET A 227 9.76 -8.01 4.35
CA MET A 227 8.60 -8.90 4.41
C MET A 227 7.63 -8.54 5.55
N ILE A 228 8.10 -7.83 6.58
CA ILE A 228 7.26 -7.38 7.70
C ILE A 228 6.39 -6.20 7.26
N GLU A 229 7.00 -5.14 6.71
CA GLU A 229 6.23 -3.98 6.19
C GLU A 229 5.32 -4.42 5.03
N TRP A 230 5.82 -5.32 4.18
CA TRP A 230 5.04 -5.91 3.09
C TRP A 230 3.76 -6.59 3.60
N ALA A 231 3.85 -7.40 4.65
CA ALA A 231 2.68 -8.09 5.20
C ALA A 231 1.61 -7.10 5.67
N PHE A 232 1.99 -6.00 6.33
CA PHE A 232 1.06 -4.94 6.73
C PHE A 232 0.49 -4.18 5.52
N SER A 233 1.30 -3.95 4.49
CA SER A 233 0.85 -3.37 3.22
C SER A 233 -0.20 -4.26 2.54
N MET A 234 0.02 -5.58 2.50
CA MET A 234 -0.93 -6.53 1.91
C MET A 234 -2.23 -6.62 2.72
N GLN A 235 -2.12 -6.59 4.05
CA GLN A 235 -3.28 -6.53 4.93
C GLN A 235 -4.12 -5.27 4.64
N LYS A 236 -3.48 -4.10 4.54
CA LYS A 236 -4.15 -2.84 4.19
C LYS A 236 -4.86 -2.92 2.84
N LEU A 237 -4.22 -3.51 1.82
CA LEU A 237 -4.87 -3.73 0.52
C LEU A 237 -6.08 -4.67 0.63
N GLN A 238 -5.98 -5.74 1.41
CA GLN A 238 -7.09 -6.68 1.60
C GLN A 238 -8.30 -6.00 2.25
N TYR A 239 -8.09 -5.17 3.28
CA TYR A 239 -9.17 -4.38 3.88
C TYR A 239 -9.76 -3.36 2.91
N PHE A 240 -8.90 -2.66 2.16
CA PHE A 240 -9.35 -1.72 1.15
C PHE A 240 -10.25 -2.40 0.12
N VAL A 241 -9.80 -3.53 -0.44
CA VAL A 241 -10.55 -4.34 -1.42
C VAL A 241 -11.88 -4.82 -0.87
N LYS A 242 -11.91 -5.39 0.34
CA LYS A 242 -13.15 -5.81 1.00
C LYS A 242 -14.13 -4.65 1.16
N SER A 243 -13.64 -3.48 1.53
CA SER A 243 -14.46 -2.27 1.69
C SER A 243 -15.04 -1.80 0.35
N GLU A 244 -14.25 -1.76 -0.72
CA GLU A 244 -14.74 -1.38 -2.06
C GLU A 244 -15.74 -2.40 -2.61
N ASN A 245 -15.50 -3.71 -2.44
CA ASN A 245 -16.45 -4.76 -2.81
C ASN A 245 -17.79 -4.59 -2.07
N ALA A 246 -17.74 -4.35 -0.76
CA ALA A 246 -18.94 -4.13 0.04
C ALA A 246 -19.73 -2.89 -0.41
N ARG A 247 -19.05 -1.79 -0.75
CA ARG A 247 -19.71 -0.58 -1.28
C ARG A 247 -20.34 -0.82 -2.64
N ALA A 248 -19.66 -1.55 -3.53
CA ALA A 248 -20.20 -1.90 -4.84
C ALA A 248 -21.46 -2.77 -4.70
N LEU A 249 -21.44 -3.75 -3.79
CA LEU A 249 -22.60 -4.59 -3.48
C LEU A 249 -23.76 -3.75 -2.91
N ALA A 250 -23.49 -2.88 -1.93
CA ALA A 250 -24.52 -2.02 -1.34
C ALA A 250 -25.16 -1.10 -2.41
N LYS A 251 -24.34 -0.51 -3.28
CA LYS A 251 -24.83 0.31 -4.39
C LYS A 251 -25.69 -0.51 -5.37
N ALA A 252 -25.24 -1.70 -5.76
CA ALA A 252 -25.98 -2.55 -6.69
C ALA A 252 -27.34 -2.98 -6.14
N LYS A 253 -27.44 -3.24 -4.82
CA LYS A 253 -28.72 -3.50 -4.15
C LYS A 253 -29.67 -2.30 -4.21
N ILE A 254 -29.17 -1.10 -3.92
CA ILE A 254 -29.96 0.15 -4.00
C ILE A 254 -30.46 0.39 -5.43
N ASP A 255 -29.58 0.22 -6.43
CA ASP A 255 -29.93 0.44 -7.84
C ASP A 255 -31.00 -0.58 -8.29
N THR A 256 -30.94 -1.83 -7.84
CA THR A 256 -31.93 -2.88 -8.16
C THR A 256 -33.29 -2.63 -7.48
N GLU A 257 -33.29 -2.21 -6.21
CA GLU A 257 -34.53 -1.84 -5.49
C GLU A 257 -35.24 -0.64 -6.13
N ALA A 258 -34.51 0.25 -6.81
CA ALA A 258 -35.07 1.41 -7.50
C ALA A 258 -35.71 1.06 -8.86
N GLU A 259 -35.35 -0.08 -9.49
CA GLU A 259 -35.82 -0.45 -10.84
C GLU A 259 -37.08 -1.33 -10.86
N SER A 260 -37.64 -1.71 -9.69
CA SER A 260 -38.93 -2.41 -9.54
C SER A 260 -39.08 -3.73 -10.32
N ASP A 261 -37.99 -4.46 -10.53
CA ASP A 261 -37.99 -5.75 -11.22
C ASP A 261 -37.41 -6.83 -10.28
N ASP A 262 -38.29 -7.65 -9.69
CA ASP A 262 -37.97 -8.66 -8.67
C ASP A 262 -37.12 -9.84 -9.21
N ASP A 263 -36.84 -9.88 -10.52
CA ASP A 263 -36.14 -10.97 -11.23
C ASP A 263 -34.71 -10.59 -11.71
N LEU A 264 -34.15 -9.44 -11.30
CA LEU A 264 -32.78 -9.06 -11.68
C LEU A 264 -31.72 -9.68 -10.75
N ASP A 265 -30.95 -10.64 -11.28
CA ASP A 265 -29.72 -11.13 -10.64
C ASP A 265 -28.70 -9.99 -10.47
N VAL A 266 -28.37 -9.64 -9.22
CA VAL A 266 -27.34 -8.65 -8.91
C VAL A 266 -25.97 -9.21 -9.31
N VAL A 267 -25.44 -8.75 -10.44
CA VAL A 267 -24.05 -9.05 -10.84
C VAL A 267 -23.10 -8.16 -10.03
N GLU A 268 -22.46 -8.73 -9.02
CA GLU A 268 -21.51 -8.01 -8.17
C GLU A 268 -20.26 -7.58 -8.97
N GLN A 269 -20.08 -6.27 -9.15
CA GLN A 269 -18.80 -5.75 -9.61
C GLN A 269 -17.79 -5.84 -8.45
N ARG A 270 -16.76 -6.66 -8.64
CA ARG A 270 -15.69 -6.88 -7.66
C ARG A 270 -14.39 -6.25 -8.12
N VAL A 271 -13.58 -5.79 -7.17
CA VAL A 271 -12.27 -5.19 -7.45
C VAL A 271 -11.37 -6.21 -8.17
N LYS A 272 -10.81 -5.78 -9.29
CA LYS A 272 -9.77 -6.52 -10.02
C LYS A 272 -8.38 -6.05 -9.61
N LEU A 273 -7.40 -6.96 -9.65
CA LEU A 273 -6.01 -6.68 -9.35
C LEU A 273 -5.12 -6.89 -10.58
N ALA A 274 -4.23 -5.91 -10.77
CA ALA A 274 -3.20 -5.84 -11.77
C ALA A 274 -1.83 -5.61 -11.09
N ALA A 275 -0.79 -6.28 -11.55
CA ALA A 275 0.55 -6.28 -10.98
C ALA A 275 1.62 -5.95 -12.04
N GLY A 276 2.87 -5.79 -11.60
CA GLY A 276 4.03 -5.47 -12.44
C GLY A 276 4.41 -6.56 -13.44
N HIS A 277 3.95 -7.79 -13.22
CA HIS A 277 4.12 -8.93 -14.14
C HIS A 277 2.85 -9.77 -14.17
N GLN A 278 2.82 -10.84 -14.98
CA GLN A 278 1.87 -11.99 -15.10
C GLN A 278 0.35 -11.77 -14.83
N THR A 279 -0.01 -11.11 -13.74
CA THR A 279 -1.36 -10.81 -13.26
C THR A 279 -1.84 -9.43 -13.72
N HIS A 280 -2.85 -9.36 -14.59
CA HIS A 280 -3.42 -8.08 -15.08
C HIS A 280 -4.93 -7.94 -14.85
N SER A 281 -5.60 -8.95 -14.25
CA SER A 281 -7.06 -8.94 -14.02
C SER A 281 -7.56 -10.02 -13.03
N ALA A 282 -6.82 -10.31 -11.96
CA ALA A 282 -7.27 -11.27 -10.95
C ALA A 282 -8.42 -10.70 -10.09
N ASP A 283 -9.25 -11.54 -9.47
CA ASP A 283 -10.11 -11.07 -8.36
C ASP A 283 -9.22 -10.68 -7.18
N ALA A 284 -9.29 -9.41 -6.76
CA ALA A 284 -8.36 -8.85 -5.79
C ALA A 284 -8.51 -9.48 -4.40
N GLU A 285 -9.74 -9.81 -3.99
CA GLU A 285 -9.98 -10.40 -2.67
C GLU A 285 -9.49 -11.84 -2.61
N GLU A 286 -9.77 -12.61 -3.69
CA GLU A 286 -9.31 -14.00 -3.81
C GLU A 286 -7.78 -14.09 -3.83
N ILE A 287 -7.11 -13.31 -4.68
CA ILE A 287 -5.64 -13.37 -4.79
C ILE A 287 -4.95 -12.95 -3.48
N LEU A 288 -5.43 -11.91 -2.81
CA LEU A 288 -4.90 -11.47 -1.51
C LEU A 288 -5.14 -12.52 -0.42
N GLY A 289 -6.30 -13.18 -0.41
CA GLY A 289 -6.58 -14.28 0.52
C GLY A 289 -5.73 -15.54 0.27
N ARG A 290 -5.37 -15.85 -0.98
CA ARG A 290 -4.42 -16.93 -1.30
C ARG A 290 -2.98 -16.57 -0.89
N LEU A 291 -2.58 -15.31 -1.14
CA LEU A 291 -1.26 -14.78 -0.78
C LEU A 291 -1.03 -14.82 0.72
N GLU A 292 -2.03 -14.43 1.49
CA GLU A 292 -2.07 -14.55 2.95
C GLU A 292 -1.70 -15.96 3.40
N LYS A 293 -2.47 -16.95 2.95
CA LYS A 293 -2.29 -18.35 3.31
C LYS A 293 -0.91 -18.87 2.93
N LEU A 294 -0.39 -18.45 1.77
CA LEU A 294 0.98 -18.78 1.35
C LEU A 294 1.99 -18.20 2.34
N PHE A 295 1.86 -16.93 2.71
CA PHE A 295 2.76 -16.27 3.63
C PHE A 295 2.71 -16.90 5.03
N VAL A 296 1.53 -17.26 5.55
CA VAL A 296 1.38 -18.03 6.81
C VAL A 296 2.24 -19.30 6.74
N LYS A 297 2.11 -20.08 5.65
CA LYS A 297 2.86 -21.33 5.47
C LYS A 297 4.36 -21.07 5.41
N ALA A 298 4.79 -20.00 4.74
CA ALA A 298 6.19 -19.58 4.68
C ALA A 298 6.76 -19.30 6.09
N LEU A 299 6.01 -18.54 6.90
CA LEU A 299 6.37 -18.21 8.29
C LEU A 299 6.44 -19.45 9.18
N ARG A 300 5.60 -20.45 8.95
CA ARG A 300 5.56 -21.72 9.70
C ARG A 300 6.62 -22.74 9.30
N ASN A 301 7.47 -22.44 8.31
CA ASN A 301 8.35 -23.43 7.67
C ASN A 301 7.58 -24.58 7.00
N GLU A 302 6.35 -24.34 6.54
CA GLU A 302 5.52 -25.36 5.86
C GLU A 302 5.71 -25.35 4.34
N LEU A 303 6.39 -24.33 3.78
CA LEU A 303 6.76 -24.29 2.37
C LEU A 303 8.15 -24.88 2.15
N PRO A 304 8.32 -25.78 1.16
CA PRO A 304 9.64 -26.31 0.83
C PRO A 304 10.50 -25.24 0.14
N VAL A 305 11.80 -25.24 0.45
CA VAL A 305 12.79 -24.46 -0.30
C VAL A 305 13.20 -25.24 -1.54
N THR A 306 12.84 -24.76 -2.72
CA THR A 306 13.08 -25.45 -4.00
C THR A 306 14.36 -25.00 -4.69
N LYS A 307 14.86 -23.80 -4.34
CA LYS A 307 16.06 -23.21 -4.94
C LYS A 307 16.85 -22.42 -3.89
N LYS A 308 18.17 -22.43 -4.00
CA LYS A 308 19.10 -21.63 -3.19
C LYS A 308 20.17 -21.05 -4.10
N GLU A 309 20.32 -19.74 -4.07
CA GLU A 309 21.22 -18.98 -4.92
C GLU A 309 21.97 -17.93 -4.10
N PHE A 310 22.98 -17.31 -4.72
CA PHE A 310 23.71 -16.21 -4.13
C PHE A 310 23.86 -15.10 -5.17
N HIS A 311 23.20 -13.98 -4.92
CA HIS A 311 23.29 -12.78 -5.75
C HIS A 311 23.11 -11.55 -4.85
N LEU A 312 23.58 -10.38 -5.31
CA LEU A 312 23.54 -9.13 -4.54
C LEU A 312 24.17 -9.26 -3.13
N ASN A 313 25.23 -10.09 -3.00
CA ASN A 313 25.92 -10.39 -1.75
C ASN A 313 25.04 -11.02 -0.64
N GLU A 314 23.87 -11.57 -0.97
CA GLU A 314 23.00 -12.27 -0.04
C GLU A 314 22.63 -13.68 -0.54
N ALA A 315 22.30 -14.57 0.39
CA ALA A 315 21.79 -15.90 0.06
C ALA A 315 20.28 -15.83 -0.21
N TYR A 316 19.86 -16.14 -1.43
CA TYR A 316 18.47 -16.10 -1.87
C TYR A 316 17.85 -17.49 -1.88
N TYR A 317 16.70 -17.63 -1.24
CA TYR A 317 15.93 -18.88 -1.21
C TYR A 317 14.60 -18.69 -1.94
N THR A 318 14.17 -19.74 -2.64
CA THR A 318 12.84 -19.80 -3.25
C THR A 318 11.97 -20.78 -2.46
N TRP A 319 10.83 -20.30 -1.94
CA TRP A 319 9.83 -21.10 -1.24
C TRP A 319 8.62 -21.31 -2.14
N ARG A 320 8.43 -22.55 -2.62
CA ARG A 320 7.41 -22.86 -3.64
C ARG A 320 6.72 -24.18 -3.37
N GLU A 321 5.39 -24.14 -3.27
CA GLU A 321 4.53 -25.32 -3.31
C GLU A 321 3.92 -25.44 -4.71
N VAL A 322 4.14 -26.56 -5.38
CA VAL A 322 3.65 -26.78 -6.76
C VAL A 322 2.12 -26.74 -6.79
N GLY A 323 1.57 -25.99 -7.74
CA GLY A 323 0.12 -25.87 -7.92
C GLY A 323 -0.55 -24.79 -7.07
N TRP A 324 0.20 -24.09 -6.21
CA TRP A 324 -0.34 -22.97 -5.43
C TRP A 324 -0.59 -21.70 -6.29
N GLY A 325 0.09 -21.58 -7.43
CA GLY A 325 -0.08 -20.47 -8.39
C GLY A 325 0.68 -19.19 -8.02
N MET A 326 1.45 -19.19 -6.94
CA MET A 326 2.33 -18.10 -6.51
C MET A 326 3.41 -18.66 -5.59
N HIS A 327 4.56 -18.01 -5.54
CA HIS A 327 5.68 -18.41 -4.69
C HIS A 327 6.64 -17.25 -4.43
N PHE A 328 7.54 -17.39 -3.45
CA PHE A 328 8.43 -16.33 -3.01
C PHE A 328 9.87 -16.62 -3.36
N SER A 329 10.65 -15.58 -3.70
CA SER A 329 12.11 -15.62 -3.78
C SER A 329 12.69 -14.39 -3.07
N ALA A 330 13.56 -14.58 -2.08
CA ALA A 330 14.08 -13.47 -1.31
C ALA A 330 15.39 -13.83 -0.61
N PRO A 331 16.14 -12.85 -0.09
CA PRO A 331 17.20 -13.13 0.85
C PRO A 331 16.66 -13.93 2.03
N ALA A 332 17.33 -15.03 2.37
CA ALA A 332 16.93 -15.92 3.48
C ALA A 332 16.79 -15.15 4.80
N ARG A 333 17.63 -14.13 5.00
CA ARG A 333 17.60 -13.22 6.15
C ARG A 333 16.24 -12.53 6.31
N LEU A 334 15.62 -12.02 5.23
CA LEU A 334 14.32 -11.33 5.32
C LEU A 334 13.20 -12.25 5.79
N MET A 335 13.21 -13.51 5.33
CA MET A 335 12.26 -14.52 5.81
C MET A 335 12.51 -14.87 7.28
N ASP A 336 13.78 -14.98 7.70
CA ASP A 336 14.11 -15.25 9.10
C ASP A 336 13.73 -14.09 10.03
N GLU A 337 13.91 -12.84 9.59
CA GLU A 337 13.43 -11.64 10.28
C GLU A 337 11.91 -11.63 10.42
N ALA A 338 11.18 -11.90 9.33
CA ALA A 338 9.73 -12.01 9.38
C ALA A 338 9.26 -13.12 10.32
N ARG A 339 9.89 -14.30 10.27
CA ARG A 339 9.60 -15.42 11.18
C ARG A 339 9.90 -15.09 12.63
N SER A 340 10.96 -14.34 12.90
CA SER A 340 11.31 -13.89 14.25
C SER A 340 10.23 -12.94 14.77
N PHE A 341 9.88 -11.94 13.96
CA PHE A 341 8.85 -10.94 14.27
C PHE A 341 7.49 -11.59 14.57
N PHE A 342 6.98 -12.42 13.65
CA PHE A 342 5.64 -13.02 13.81
C PHE A 342 5.57 -14.19 14.80
N ARG A 343 6.70 -14.81 15.18
CA ARG A 343 6.73 -15.78 16.29
C ARG A 343 6.63 -15.09 17.65
N GLY A 344 7.32 -13.96 17.84
CA GLY A 344 7.30 -13.18 19.09
C GLY A 344 5.93 -12.65 19.48
N THR A 345 4.99 -12.57 18.53
CA THR A 345 3.62 -12.09 18.75
C THR A 345 2.62 -13.20 19.09
N GLY A 346 3.03 -14.49 19.06
CA GLY A 346 2.13 -15.63 19.19
C GLY A 346 1.14 -15.81 18.00
N MET A 347 1.27 -14.99 16.96
CA MET A 347 0.37 -14.97 15.79
C MET A 347 0.54 -16.21 14.92
N VAL A 348 1.76 -16.76 14.84
CA VAL A 348 2.05 -17.96 14.05
C VAL A 348 1.38 -19.22 14.63
N GLU A 349 1.33 -19.34 15.96
CA GLU A 349 0.82 -20.53 16.67
C GLU A 349 -0.71 -20.52 16.85
N LYS A 350 -1.34 -19.35 16.92
CA LYS A 350 -2.80 -19.21 17.15
C LYS A 350 -3.67 -19.19 15.89
N GLY A 351 -3.09 -19.35 14.70
CA GLY A 351 -3.83 -19.28 13.44
C GLY A 351 -3.90 -17.85 12.90
N TRP A 352 -2.79 -17.35 12.35
CA TRP A 352 -2.79 -16.06 11.67
C TRP A 352 -3.79 -16.06 10.50
N SER A 353 -4.65 -15.04 10.51
CA SER A 353 -5.40 -14.55 9.38
C SER A 353 -5.12 -13.03 9.28
N PHE A 354 -5.16 -12.44 8.10
CA PHE A 354 -5.18 -10.99 7.89
C PHE A 354 -6.42 -10.37 8.58
N SER A 355 -7.41 -11.17 8.96
CA SER A 355 -8.36 -10.88 10.03
C SER A 355 -7.78 -11.31 11.39
N LEU A 356 -7.43 -10.35 12.25
CA LEU A 356 -6.97 -10.61 13.62
C LEU A 356 -8.06 -11.37 14.42
N SER A 357 -7.94 -12.68 14.59
CA SER A 357 -8.75 -13.42 15.57
C SER A 357 -7.85 -13.98 16.68
N LEU A 358 -7.96 -13.42 17.89
CA LEU A 358 -7.45 -14.04 19.12
C LEU A 358 -8.60 -14.69 19.90
N PRO A 359 -8.34 -15.77 20.67
CA PRO A 359 -9.39 -16.48 21.41
C PRO A 359 -9.72 -15.76 22.71
N GLY A 360 -11.01 -15.49 22.95
CA GLY A 360 -11.55 -15.21 24.29
C GLY A 360 -12.08 -13.80 24.57
N HIS A 361 -11.91 -12.85 23.66
CA HIS A 361 -12.60 -11.56 23.67
C HIS A 361 -12.70 -11.09 22.21
N ASP A 362 -13.90 -11.08 21.66
CA ASP A 362 -14.22 -11.10 20.23
C ASP A 362 -14.19 -9.72 19.56
N GLY A 363 -13.26 -8.86 19.98
CA GLY A 363 -12.92 -7.60 19.31
C GLY A 363 -13.01 -7.74 17.79
N SER A 364 -13.94 -7.02 17.11
CA SER A 364 -14.27 -7.25 15.69
C SER A 364 -13.01 -7.37 14.79
N PRO A 365 -12.67 -8.59 14.32
CA PRO A 365 -11.48 -8.88 13.52
C PRO A 365 -11.41 -8.16 12.18
N ASN A 366 -12.56 -7.66 11.71
CA ASN A 366 -12.76 -7.05 10.41
C ASN A 366 -12.85 -5.52 10.49
N GLY A 367 -12.52 -4.95 11.66
CA GLY A 367 -12.95 -3.61 12.02
C GLY A 367 -14.45 -3.58 12.32
N VAL A 368 -14.92 -2.46 12.80
CA VAL A 368 -16.33 -2.34 13.17
C VAL A 368 -17.08 -1.75 12.00
N GLU A 369 -18.02 -2.51 11.46
CA GLU A 369 -19.02 -1.96 10.54
C GLU A 369 -19.78 -0.87 11.27
N LEU A 370 -19.45 0.38 10.94
CA LEU A 370 -20.04 1.53 11.60
C LEU A 370 -21.56 1.46 11.48
N GLU A 371 -22.10 1.11 10.32
CA GLU A 371 -23.55 1.00 10.06
C GLU A 371 -24.29 0.06 11.02
N THR A 372 -23.63 -0.99 11.51
CA THR A 372 -24.22 -1.98 12.42
C THR A 372 -23.85 -1.75 13.89
N HIS A 373 -22.94 -0.81 14.20
CA HIS A 373 -22.44 -0.52 15.55
C HIS A 373 -22.53 0.98 15.87
N PRO A 374 -23.68 1.44 16.42
CA PRO A 374 -23.93 2.86 16.71
C PRO A 374 -22.90 3.51 17.65
N THR A 375 -22.32 2.74 18.57
CA THR A 375 -21.29 3.22 19.50
C THR A 375 -19.96 3.47 18.78
N ALA A 376 -19.60 2.62 17.80
CA ALA A 376 -18.43 2.81 16.96
C ALA A 376 -18.57 4.02 16.03
N GLN A 377 -19.77 4.26 15.49
CA GLN A 377 -20.07 5.50 14.74
C GLN A 377 -19.79 6.74 15.59
N LYS A 378 -20.28 6.74 16.84
CA LYS A 378 -20.08 7.86 17.75
C LYS A 378 -18.61 8.06 18.11
N LEU A 379 -17.87 6.98 18.36
CA LEU A 379 -16.43 7.03 18.60
C LEU A 379 -15.68 7.60 17.39
N ALA A 380 -15.95 7.10 16.18
CA ALA A 380 -15.29 7.55 14.95
C ALA A 380 -15.62 9.01 14.62
N ALA A 381 -16.89 9.42 14.76
CA ALA A 381 -17.31 10.80 14.57
C ALA A 381 -16.65 11.74 15.57
N ARG A 382 -16.63 11.38 16.85
CA ARG A 382 -15.97 12.17 17.90
C ARG A 382 -14.46 12.26 17.69
N ALA A 383 -13.82 11.17 17.26
CA ALA A 383 -12.40 11.15 16.93
C ALA A 383 -12.09 12.08 15.76
N LYS A 384 -12.94 12.09 14.72
CA LYS A 384 -12.79 13.01 13.58
C LYS A 384 -12.89 14.48 13.99
N GLU A 385 -13.85 14.82 14.86
CA GLU A 385 -14.01 16.17 15.39
C GLU A 385 -12.76 16.61 16.17
N PHE A 386 -12.32 15.78 17.12
CA PHE A 386 -11.11 16.00 17.90
C PHE A 386 -9.87 16.18 17.01
N MET A 387 -9.65 15.27 16.06
CA MET A 387 -8.51 15.34 15.15
C MET A 387 -8.53 16.60 14.30
N SER A 388 -9.70 17.12 13.93
CA SER A 388 -9.81 18.38 13.19
C SER A 388 -9.34 19.58 14.01
N GLU A 389 -9.44 19.54 15.34
CA GLU A 389 -8.94 20.61 16.22
C GLU A 389 -7.41 20.55 16.40
N ILE A 390 -6.84 19.34 16.40
CA ILE A 390 -5.41 19.13 16.68
C ILE A 390 -4.55 18.88 15.44
N GLN A 391 -5.14 18.83 14.24
CA GLN A 391 -4.47 18.46 12.98
C GLN A 391 -3.20 19.25 12.64
N ASN A 392 -3.04 20.46 13.17
CA ASN A 392 -1.89 21.33 12.93
C ASN A 392 -0.88 21.32 14.07
N LEU A 393 -0.99 20.38 15.01
CA LEU A 393 -0.13 20.25 16.18
C LEU A 393 0.80 19.05 16.00
N THR A 394 2.06 19.20 16.41
CA THR A 394 3.07 18.14 16.32
C THR A 394 3.09 17.32 17.61
N PRO A 395 3.12 15.98 17.55
CA PRO A 395 3.31 15.15 18.73
C PRO A 395 4.56 15.51 19.53
N GLY A 396 4.51 15.32 20.84
CA GLY A 396 5.58 15.63 21.78
C GLY A 396 5.09 16.37 23.02
N LYS A 397 6.03 16.75 23.89
CA LYS A 397 5.77 17.29 25.24
C LYS A 397 4.84 18.51 25.29
N ASP A 398 4.99 19.43 24.34
CA ASP A 398 4.14 20.63 24.26
C ASP A 398 2.68 20.27 23.95
N LEU A 399 2.49 19.30 23.04
CA LEU A 399 1.16 18.78 22.73
C LEU A 399 0.61 17.96 23.89
N GLU A 400 1.41 17.08 24.52
CA GLU A 400 0.99 16.33 25.71
C GLU A 400 0.49 17.26 26.83
N SER A 401 1.25 18.31 27.13
CA SER A 401 0.90 19.31 28.15
C SER A 401 -0.38 20.06 27.80
N ARG A 402 -0.58 20.34 26.50
CA ARG A 402 -1.80 20.99 26.00
C ARG A 402 -3.00 20.06 26.06
N LEU A 403 -2.84 18.80 25.64
CA LEU A 403 -3.90 17.78 25.65
C LEU A 403 -4.40 17.54 27.07
N ASN A 404 -3.51 17.36 28.04
CA ASN A 404 -3.93 17.17 29.44
C ASN A 404 -4.59 18.42 30.04
N ARG A 405 -4.21 19.64 29.62
CA ARG A 405 -4.80 20.88 30.10
C ARG A 405 -6.16 21.19 29.49
N GLU A 406 -6.29 21.04 28.18
CA GLU A 406 -7.45 21.49 27.40
C GLU A 406 -8.42 20.36 27.09
N TYR A 407 -7.92 19.14 26.97
CA TYR A 407 -8.64 17.94 26.54
C TYR A 407 -8.57 16.79 27.56
N GLY A 408 -8.10 17.03 28.79
CA GLY A 408 -7.98 16.01 29.83
C GLY A 408 -9.31 15.62 30.49
N PRO A 409 -9.29 14.88 31.62
CA PRO A 409 -10.48 14.49 32.37
C PRO A 409 -11.42 15.66 32.66
N GLY A 410 -12.72 15.46 32.44
CA GLY A 410 -13.74 16.51 32.49
C GLY A 410 -13.97 17.27 31.17
N ASN A 411 -13.12 17.09 30.15
CA ASN A 411 -13.38 17.59 28.79
C ASN A 411 -14.35 16.66 28.05
N ALA A 412 -15.27 17.24 27.26
CA ALA A 412 -16.28 16.48 26.52
C ALA A 412 -15.70 15.43 25.55
N TYR A 413 -14.57 15.71 24.87
CA TYR A 413 -13.89 14.73 24.01
C TYR A 413 -13.38 13.55 24.81
N TYR A 414 -12.70 13.80 25.92
CA TYR A 414 -12.14 12.76 26.77
C TYR A 414 -13.21 11.88 27.42
N GLU A 415 -14.27 12.50 27.95
CA GLU A 415 -15.39 11.78 28.54
C GLU A 415 -16.12 10.91 27.50
N ASP A 416 -16.30 11.42 26.28
CA ASP A 416 -16.90 10.66 25.19
C ASP A 416 -16.01 9.51 24.74
N PHE A 417 -14.68 9.71 24.62
CA PHE A 417 -13.75 8.63 24.32
C PHE A 417 -13.79 7.55 25.39
N CYS A 418 -13.70 7.93 26.67
CA CYS A 418 -13.82 6.98 27.78
C CYS A 418 -15.12 6.20 27.72
N LYS A 419 -16.25 6.89 27.50
CA LYS A 419 -17.57 6.28 27.42
C LYS A 419 -17.67 5.29 26.26
N TYR A 420 -17.34 5.71 25.04
CA TYR A 420 -17.52 4.87 23.86
C TYR A 420 -16.51 3.72 23.79
N ILE A 421 -15.29 3.89 24.31
CA ILE A 421 -14.30 2.80 24.38
C ILE A 421 -14.74 1.76 25.40
N LYS A 422 -15.16 2.17 26.61
CA LYS A 422 -15.67 1.24 27.63
C LYS A 422 -16.89 0.48 27.12
N GLN A 423 -17.80 1.19 26.46
CA GLN A 423 -18.97 0.58 25.86
C GLN A 423 -18.60 -0.35 24.68
N GLY A 424 -17.60 0.01 23.86
CA GLY A 424 -17.08 -0.87 22.80
C GLY A 424 -16.44 -2.15 23.33
N LEU A 425 -15.77 -2.11 24.49
CA LEU A 425 -15.27 -3.30 25.17
C LEU A 425 -16.41 -4.24 25.61
N ASP A 426 -17.49 -3.68 26.17
CA ASP A 426 -18.69 -4.46 26.54
C ASP A 426 -19.40 -5.05 25.31
N GLU A 427 -19.36 -4.33 24.18
CA GLU A 427 -19.93 -4.73 22.89
C GLU A 427 -19.00 -5.65 22.08
N GLY A 428 -17.80 -5.96 22.58
CA GLY A 428 -16.87 -6.89 21.93
C GLY A 428 -16.17 -6.34 20.69
N TRP A 429 -15.88 -5.03 20.59
CA TRP A 429 -15.19 -4.49 19.41
C TRP A 429 -14.22 -3.34 19.69
N ILE A 430 -13.23 -3.20 18.79
CA ILE A 430 -12.21 -2.15 18.79
C ILE A 430 -12.11 -1.59 17.35
N SER A 431 -12.12 -0.26 17.19
CA SER A 431 -12.24 0.44 15.89
C SER A 431 -10.97 0.35 15.01
N LEU A 432 -11.10 0.59 13.70
CA LEU A 432 -10.01 0.52 12.68
C LEU A 432 -10.07 1.72 11.69
N PRO A 433 -8.98 2.01 10.95
CA PRO A 433 -8.92 3.10 9.97
C PRO A 433 -10.01 3.02 8.87
N SER A 434 -10.56 4.16 8.47
CA SER A 434 -11.61 4.33 7.45
C SER A 434 -11.63 5.76 6.88
N ALA A 435 -12.30 5.98 5.75
CA ALA A 435 -12.51 7.33 5.20
C ALA A 435 -13.22 8.28 6.19
N SER A 436 -14.08 7.72 7.04
CA SER A 436 -14.78 8.44 8.11
C SER A 436 -13.87 8.93 9.25
N ASN A 437 -12.67 8.37 9.42
CA ASN A 437 -11.71 8.76 10.47
C ASN A 437 -10.38 9.30 9.92
N LEU A 438 -10.40 9.85 8.70
CA LEU A 438 -9.22 10.44 8.04
C LEU A 438 -8.07 9.43 7.80
N TYR A 439 -8.39 8.13 7.73
CA TYR A 439 -7.43 7.04 7.52
C TYR A 439 -6.34 6.93 8.61
N MET A 440 -6.56 7.56 9.76
CA MET A 440 -5.75 7.33 10.96
C MET A 440 -6.14 5.98 11.57
N SER A 441 -5.16 5.22 12.07
CA SER A 441 -5.47 4.05 12.88
C SER A 441 -6.10 4.51 14.19
N LEU A 442 -7.41 4.29 14.36
CA LEU A 442 -8.11 4.48 15.62
C LEU A 442 -7.99 3.19 16.43
N THR A 443 -6.78 2.83 16.84
CA THR A 443 -6.57 1.55 17.51
C THR A 443 -6.65 1.75 19.00
N ALA A 444 -7.52 0.97 19.65
CA ALA A 444 -7.53 0.83 21.09
C ALA A 444 -6.78 -0.46 21.43
N VAL A 445 -5.70 -0.38 22.21
CA VAL A 445 -5.06 -1.57 22.77
C VAL A 445 -5.50 -1.73 24.21
N TYR A 446 -6.12 -2.87 24.48
CA TYR A 446 -6.48 -3.28 25.82
C TYR A 446 -5.26 -3.89 26.53
N PHE A 447 -4.99 -3.40 27.73
CA PHE A 447 -3.98 -3.92 28.63
C PHE A 447 -4.67 -4.59 29.82
N ASP A 448 -4.24 -5.81 30.15
CA ASP A 448 -4.46 -6.42 31.46
C ASP A 448 -3.09 -6.58 32.13
N SER A 449 -2.63 -5.51 32.76
CA SER A 449 -1.28 -5.42 33.30
C SER A 449 -1.20 -6.02 34.71
N GLN A 450 -0.95 -7.34 34.76
CA GLN A 450 -0.63 -8.07 35.99
C GLN A 450 0.67 -8.88 35.79
N PRO A 451 1.89 -8.37 36.11
CA PRO A 451 2.28 -7.11 36.76
C PRO A 451 2.49 -5.97 35.74
N GLU A 452 3.70 -5.44 35.53
CA GLU A 452 3.96 -4.46 34.47
C GLU A 452 4.02 -5.15 33.11
N TYR A 453 3.25 -4.64 32.14
CA TYR A 453 3.33 -5.08 30.75
C TYR A 453 4.33 -4.20 30.00
N SER A 454 5.17 -4.83 29.19
CA SER A 454 6.10 -4.16 28.26
C SER A 454 5.92 -4.76 26.88
N GLY A 455 5.54 -3.93 25.89
CA GLY A 455 5.48 -4.34 24.50
C GLY A 455 6.86 -4.33 23.84
N GLN A 456 6.89 -4.38 22.50
CA GLN A 456 8.13 -4.42 21.73
C GLN A 456 8.78 -3.03 21.64
N TYR A 457 10.13 -2.98 21.68
CA TYR A 457 10.87 -1.75 21.43
C TYR A 457 10.62 -1.26 20.00
N HIS A 458 10.22 -0.01 19.87
CA HIS A 458 9.95 0.58 18.56
C HIS A 458 10.17 2.09 18.58
N LYS A 459 10.22 2.66 17.38
CA LYS A 459 10.37 4.08 17.08
C LYS A 459 9.09 4.61 16.47
N HIS A 460 8.81 5.88 16.77
CA HIS A 460 7.68 6.67 16.28
C HIS A 460 8.16 7.65 15.20
N PRO A 461 8.25 7.29 13.91
CA PRO A 461 8.88 8.17 12.90
C PRO A 461 8.22 9.55 12.79
N TYR A 462 6.90 9.60 13.02
CA TYR A 462 6.10 10.83 12.95
C TYR A 462 5.45 11.20 14.30
N GLY A 463 5.79 10.51 15.39
CA GLY A 463 5.20 10.67 16.71
C GLY A 463 3.95 9.81 16.94
N GLU A 464 3.41 9.86 18.15
CA GLU A 464 2.21 9.12 18.57
C GLU A 464 1.43 9.97 19.59
N ILE A 465 0.10 9.90 19.56
CA ILE A 465 -0.78 10.50 20.57
C ILE A 465 -1.63 9.39 21.17
N ASN A 466 -1.67 9.28 22.49
CA ASN A 466 -2.48 8.29 23.20
C ASN A 466 -3.52 8.98 24.08
N CYS A 467 -4.79 8.60 23.95
CA CYS A 467 -5.78 8.80 24.99
C CYS A 467 -5.73 7.60 25.94
N VAL A 468 -5.39 7.84 27.20
CA VAL A 468 -5.31 6.81 28.24
C VAL A 468 -6.67 6.69 28.90
N VAL A 469 -7.30 5.52 28.78
CA VAL A 469 -8.63 5.22 29.29
C VAL A 469 -8.55 4.11 30.35
N PRO A 470 -8.43 4.47 31.63
CA PRO A 470 -8.44 3.49 32.72
C PRO A 470 -9.76 2.72 32.82
N ILE A 471 -9.69 1.38 32.89
CA ILE A 471 -10.82 0.53 33.29
C ILE A 471 -10.77 0.32 34.81
N ASP A 472 -9.59 -0.02 35.33
CA ASP A 472 -9.29 0.00 36.75
C ASP A 472 -8.66 1.35 37.13
N GLU A 473 -9.01 1.89 38.31
CA GLU A 473 -8.58 3.22 38.76
C GLU A 473 -7.04 3.38 38.80
N GLY A 474 -6.31 2.29 39.01
CA GLY A 474 -4.85 2.28 39.09
C GLY A 474 -4.11 2.22 37.74
N PHE A 475 -4.81 2.10 36.61
CA PHE A 475 -4.16 1.91 35.31
C PHE A 475 -3.37 3.14 34.86
N GLU A 476 -2.13 2.93 34.46
CA GLU A 476 -1.23 3.96 33.93
C GLU A 476 -0.49 3.45 32.67
N LEU A 477 -0.29 4.35 31.72
CA LEU A 477 0.51 4.16 30.51
C LEU A 477 1.82 4.97 30.64
N GLU A 478 2.95 4.39 30.27
CA GLU A 478 4.25 5.07 30.27
C GLU A 478 4.38 5.98 29.03
N GLY A 479 4.56 7.29 29.26
CA GLY A 479 4.93 8.28 28.25
C GLY A 479 6.45 8.41 28.12
N LEU A 480 6.92 9.57 27.64
CA LEU A 480 8.35 9.93 27.63
C LEU A 480 8.61 11.22 28.43
N PRO A 481 9.82 11.35 29.05
CA PRO A 481 10.89 10.35 29.13
C PRO A 481 10.50 9.11 29.96
N GLU A 482 11.24 8.01 29.81
CA GLU A 482 10.99 6.76 30.56
C GLU A 482 10.84 7.03 32.08
N GLY A 483 9.88 6.37 32.70
CA GLY A 483 9.47 6.58 34.09
C GLY A 483 8.36 7.61 34.28
N PHE A 484 7.89 8.28 33.22
CA PHE A 484 6.74 9.18 33.28
C PHE A 484 5.43 8.42 33.04
N TRP A 485 4.64 8.23 34.10
CA TRP A 485 3.40 7.45 34.07
C TRP A 485 2.18 8.36 34.02
N GLN A 486 1.27 8.07 33.09
CA GLN A 486 0.03 8.80 32.90
C GLN A 486 -1.17 7.89 33.15
N GLY A 487 -1.99 8.24 34.14
CA GLY A 487 -3.31 7.63 34.36
C GLY A 487 -4.35 8.20 33.40
N ALA A 488 -5.54 8.55 33.89
CA ALA A 488 -6.56 9.23 33.10
C ALA A 488 -6.01 10.52 32.42
N GLY A 489 -5.98 10.58 31.10
CA GLY A 489 -5.44 11.72 30.34
C GLY A 489 -4.79 11.32 29.03
N TRP A 490 -3.67 11.98 28.69
CA TRP A 490 -3.02 11.84 27.39
C TRP A 490 -1.51 11.64 27.51
N THR A 491 -0.94 10.81 26.65
CA THR A 491 0.50 10.86 26.35
C THR A 491 0.73 11.29 24.90
N SER A 492 1.83 11.98 24.61
CA SER A 492 2.20 12.34 23.23
C SER A 492 3.71 12.20 23.00
N LEU A 493 4.06 11.15 22.26
CA LEU A 493 5.44 10.82 21.92
C LEU A 493 5.87 11.62 20.69
N GLY A 494 7.01 12.31 20.78
CA GLY A 494 7.51 13.15 19.70
C GLY A 494 8.05 12.36 18.49
N PRO A 495 8.13 12.99 17.30
CA PRO A 495 8.74 12.37 16.12
C PRO A 495 10.17 11.87 16.36
N GLY A 496 10.44 10.65 15.92
CA GLY A 496 11.72 9.97 16.05
C GLY A 496 11.99 9.35 17.42
N THR A 497 11.12 9.55 18.42
CA THR A 497 11.29 8.94 19.75
C THR A 497 11.13 7.43 19.68
N HIS A 498 11.77 6.71 20.59
CA HIS A 498 11.72 5.25 20.61
C HIS A 498 11.73 4.70 22.04
N HIS A 499 10.93 3.69 22.33
CA HIS A 499 10.78 3.17 23.69
C HIS A 499 10.17 1.77 23.73
N TYR A 500 10.15 1.18 24.92
CA TYR A 500 9.23 0.09 25.24
C TYR A 500 7.88 0.71 25.62
N PRO A 501 6.75 0.34 24.98
CA PRO A 501 5.44 0.78 25.44
C PRO A 501 5.11 -0.02 26.70
N ARG A 502 4.99 0.67 27.84
CA ARG A 502 4.70 0.01 29.12
C ARG A 502 3.40 0.47 29.73
N ALA A 503 2.72 -0.45 30.41
CA ALA A 503 1.51 -0.17 31.16
C ALA A 503 1.52 -0.92 32.50
N ARG A 504 0.92 -0.33 33.52
CA ARG A 504 0.84 -0.92 34.87
C ARG A 504 -0.47 -0.58 35.57
N GLY A 505 -0.72 -1.27 36.69
CA GLY A 505 -1.78 -0.89 37.63
C GLY A 505 -3.19 -1.38 37.27
N GLY A 506 -3.28 -2.40 36.42
CA GLY A 506 -4.54 -3.12 36.15
C GLY A 506 -4.98 -3.01 34.69
N ARG A 507 -6.30 -2.97 34.50
CA ARG A 507 -6.93 -2.98 33.17
C ARG A 507 -7.11 -1.57 32.63
N GLY A 508 -6.81 -1.38 31.36
CA GLY A 508 -6.95 -0.08 30.71
C GLY A 508 -6.82 -0.15 29.20
N VAL A 509 -7.15 0.94 28.53
CA VAL A 509 -7.02 1.07 27.08
C VAL A 509 -6.13 2.26 26.74
N ALA A 510 -5.14 2.06 25.87
CA ALA A 510 -4.51 3.15 25.15
C ALA A 510 -5.18 3.27 23.78
N PHE A 511 -5.84 4.40 23.54
CA PHE A 511 -6.42 4.73 22.24
C PHE A 511 -5.46 5.64 21.49
N PHE A 512 -4.67 5.06 20.59
CA PHE A 512 -3.60 5.77 19.90
C PHE A 512 -3.99 6.31 18.53
N PHE A 513 -3.39 7.44 18.20
CA PHE A 513 -3.43 8.12 16.91
C PHE A 513 -2.00 8.17 16.37
N LEU A 514 -1.76 7.43 15.29
CA LEU A 514 -0.47 7.36 14.62
C LEU A 514 -0.50 8.18 13.32
N PRO A 515 0.24 9.29 13.22
CA PRO A 515 0.40 10.00 11.95
C PRO A 515 0.95 9.06 10.88
N SER A 516 0.21 8.94 9.77
CA SER A 516 0.51 8.02 8.67
C SER A 516 0.59 6.53 9.05
N GLY A 517 0.15 6.14 10.25
CA GLY A 517 0.12 4.76 10.73
C GLY A 517 1.49 4.07 10.85
N ARG A 518 2.60 4.82 10.87
CA ARG A 518 3.95 4.26 10.79
C ARG A 518 4.57 4.04 12.16
N ILE A 519 5.07 2.83 12.38
CA ILE A 519 5.97 2.44 13.48
C ILE A 519 7.22 1.83 12.83
N ALA A 520 8.40 2.16 13.34
CA ALA A 520 9.66 1.58 12.86
C ALA A 520 10.31 0.73 13.95
N TYR A 521 10.91 -0.40 13.57
CA TYR A 521 11.50 -1.39 14.50
C TYR A 521 13.02 -1.51 14.36
N ASP A 522 13.64 -0.56 13.67
CA ASP A 522 15.09 -0.50 13.42
C ASP A 522 15.87 0.18 14.57
N ALA A 523 15.19 0.91 15.45
CA ALA A 523 15.79 1.55 16.62
C ALA A 523 16.23 0.55 17.69
N ARG A 524 17.34 0.86 18.36
CA ARG A 524 17.94 -0.02 19.38
C ARG A 524 17.92 0.62 20.78
N PRO A 525 17.67 -0.17 21.83
CA PRO A 525 17.81 0.32 23.20
C PRO A 525 19.19 0.95 23.46
N GLY A 526 19.20 2.16 24.02
CA GLY A 526 20.42 2.92 24.31
C GLY A 526 20.85 3.91 23.21
N GLU A 527 20.15 3.96 22.07
CA GLU A 527 20.34 5.04 21.10
C GLU A 527 19.92 6.40 21.70
N PRO A 528 20.58 7.52 21.30
CA PRO A 528 20.19 8.84 21.77
C PRO A 528 18.77 9.19 21.31
N GLN A 529 17.95 9.62 22.26
CA GLN A 529 16.61 10.13 21.97
C GLN A 529 16.68 11.47 21.19
N PRO A 530 15.69 11.78 20.35
CA PRO A 530 15.61 13.06 19.68
C PRO A 530 15.32 14.20 20.68
N VAL A 531 15.51 15.44 20.23
CA VAL A 531 15.23 16.67 21.01
C VAL A 531 13.75 16.81 21.37
N SER A 532 12.86 16.05 20.73
CA SER A 532 11.42 16.08 20.93
C SER A 532 10.91 15.30 22.17
N ILE A 533 11.81 14.88 23.07
CA ILE A 533 11.47 14.31 24.40
C ILE A 533 11.01 15.38 25.39
#